data_AF-A0A6N7H5I6-F1
#
_entry.id   AF-A0A6N7H5I6-F1
#
_cell.length_a   1.000
_cell.length_b   1.000
_cell.length_c   1.000
_cell.angle_alpha   90.00
_cell.angle_beta   90.00
_cell.angle_gamma   90.00
#
_symmetry.space_group_name_H-M   'P 1'
#
loop_
_entity.id
_entity.type
_entity.pdbx_description
1 polymer ?
#
loop_
_entity_poly.entity_id
_entity_poly.type
_entity_poly.pdbx_seq_one_letter_code
_entity_poly.pdbx_strand_id
1 'polypeptide(L)'
;MRWLAASPQDRVESTLQHAFQELHRPAGSTQKSAALRVLVEGVTSKMPRGGTTDQRAKALWRLIQDEVRRVEFSDERTALTAALHMDSANRGSSIDKRLAFARDRGDFGTQPSGKQHGYDALRHWWGAGVRILGHAVDERLDYLRDHPTEWQEYFNDTVRPTYRRPSKGAQPVFANLFVTTVFMKGRFVHRRITERLMTAQEDNVKYYTARALPEMDDASFSVPVRALWGCRAERIPSRAGEPILTKLVFPTPLRRGEQHYFSSEATANDVDTERRAINVEIDHYGIAPGQRSKTMPTSGLTIRIRFDIAELPDAVWYYADVAERERYDRPEPGDDRWIRVTSLGEAEHTFTDACQPLANYGISIAW
;
A
#
# COMPACT_ATOMS: atom_id res chain seq x y z
N MET A 1 10.97 -14.35 15.98
CA MET A 1 9.59 -13.80 15.95
C MET A 1 8.67 -14.31 17.06
N ARG A 2 8.38 -15.62 17.18
CA ARG A 2 7.45 -16.14 18.22
C ARG A 2 7.78 -15.69 19.65
N TRP A 3 9.06 -15.64 20.02
CA TRP A 3 9.48 -15.14 21.33
C TRP A 3 9.30 -13.63 21.54
N LEU A 4 9.35 -12.83 20.46
CA LEU A 4 9.03 -11.40 20.53
C LEU A 4 7.53 -11.22 20.76
N ALA A 5 6.70 -11.95 20.01
CA ALA A 5 5.25 -11.95 20.22
C ALA A 5 4.84 -12.45 21.61
N ALA A 6 5.56 -13.39 22.21
CA ALA A 6 5.28 -13.85 23.57
C ALA A 6 5.73 -12.86 24.67
N SER A 7 6.47 -11.81 24.32
CA SER A 7 6.94 -10.81 25.29
C SER A 7 5.83 -9.79 25.57
N PRO A 8 5.74 -9.24 26.80
CA PRO A 8 4.84 -8.12 27.09
C PRO A 8 5.07 -6.95 26.14
N GLN A 9 4.00 -6.21 25.81
CA GLN A 9 4.02 -5.10 24.83
C GLN A 9 5.12 -4.07 25.10
N ASP A 10 5.28 -3.69 26.36
CA ASP A 10 6.27 -2.73 26.86
C ASP A 10 7.71 -3.28 26.89
N ARG A 11 7.90 -4.56 26.51
CA ARG A 11 9.18 -5.27 26.66
C ARG A 11 9.72 -5.89 25.38
N VAL A 12 9.11 -5.64 24.21
CA VAL A 12 9.64 -6.18 22.95
C VAL A 12 11.04 -5.63 22.67
N GLU A 13 11.22 -4.31 22.78
CA GLU A 13 12.53 -3.66 22.63
C GLU A 13 13.52 -4.14 23.70
N SER A 14 13.12 -4.19 24.97
CA SER A 14 13.99 -4.69 26.05
C SER A 14 14.39 -6.16 25.85
N THR A 15 13.53 -6.97 25.25
CA THR A 15 13.84 -8.36 24.90
C THR A 15 14.92 -8.43 23.80
N LEU A 16 14.84 -7.55 22.80
CA LEU A 16 15.88 -7.44 21.76
C LEU A 16 17.19 -6.87 22.32
N GLN A 17 17.12 -5.83 23.17
CA GLN A 17 18.29 -5.27 23.86
C GLN A 17 19.03 -6.35 24.64
N HIS A 18 18.31 -7.14 25.43
CA HIS A 18 18.88 -8.26 26.19
C HIS A 18 19.54 -9.28 25.25
N ALA A 19 18.91 -9.60 24.13
CA ALA A 19 19.49 -10.53 23.15
C ALA A 19 20.80 -9.99 22.54
N PHE A 20 20.89 -8.69 22.24
CA PHE A 20 22.15 -8.04 21.81
C PHE A 20 23.23 -8.05 22.90
N GLN A 21 22.86 -7.85 24.17
CA GLN A 21 23.81 -7.92 25.30
C GLN A 21 24.37 -9.33 25.52
N GLU A 22 23.52 -10.35 25.34
CA GLU A 22 23.86 -11.77 25.52
C GLU A 22 24.75 -12.33 24.39
N LEU A 23 24.90 -11.63 23.25
CA LEU A 23 25.79 -12.06 22.17
C LEU A 23 27.22 -12.31 22.64
N HIS A 24 27.70 -11.47 23.56
CA HIS A 24 29.06 -11.51 24.08
C HIS A 24 29.23 -12.46 25.28
N ARG A 25 28.13 -13.07 25.75
CA ARG A 25 28.14 -14.06 26.83
C ARG A 25 28.19 -15.48 26.27
N PRO A 26 28.68 -16.46 27.04
CA PRO A 26 28.55 -17.87 26.69
C PRO A 26 27.08 -18.21 26.42
N ALA A 27 26.82 -19.15 25.50
CA ALA A 27 25.46 -19.48 25.07
C ALA A 27 24.51 -19.68 26.26
N GLY A 28 23.46 -18.86 26.34
CA GLY A 28 22.47 -18.94 27.41
C GLY A 28 21.76 -20.29 27.44
N SER A 29 21.44 -20.79 28.63
CA SER A 29 20.91 -22.14 28.86
C SER A 29 19.46 -22.37 28.40
N THR A 30 18.76 -21.36 27.88
CA THR A 30 17.33 -21.47 27.53
C THR A 30 17.08 -21.42 26.02
N GLN A 31 16.07 -22.16 25.56
CA GLN A 31 15.62 -22.16 24.16
C GLN A 31 15.21 -20.76 23.67
N LYS A 32 14.66 -19.91 24.56
CA LYS A 32 14.34 -18.51 24.27
C LYS A 32 15.60 -17.71 23.97
N SER A 33 16.62 -17.81 24.82
CA SER A 33 17.88 -17.10 24.65
C SER A 33 18.58 -17.54 23.36
N ALA A 34 18.62 -18.85 23.08
CA ALA A 34 19.19 -19.37 21.84
C ALA A 34 18.47 -18.86 20.58
N ALA A 35 17.14 -18.89 20.55
CA ALA A 35 16.37 -18.44 19.40
C ALA A 35 16.46 -16.92 19.15
N LEU A 36 16.49 -16.11 20.22
CA LEU A 36 16.70 -14.67 20.10
C LEU A 36 18.15 -14.34 19.69
N ARG A 37 19.12 -15.12 20.15
CA ARG A 37 20.52 -14.99 19.77
C ARG A 37 20.71 -15.23 18.27
N VAL A 38 20.11 -16.27 17.70
CA VAL A 38 20.15 -16.52 16.23
C VAL A 38 19.64 -15.31 15.44
N LEU A 39 18.51 -14.73 15.86
CA LEU A 39 17.96 -13.54 15.21
C LEU A 39 18.94 -12.36 15.26
N VAL A 40 19.58 -12.14 16.40
CA VAL A 40 20.41 -10.96 16.63
C VAL A 40 21.85 -11.13 16.12
N GLU A 41 22.41 -12.34 16.11
CA GLU A 41 23.72 -12.66 15.51
C GLU A 41 23.73 -12.37 14.01
N GLY A 42 22.72 -12.85 13.29
CA GLY A 42 22.57 -12.60 11.84
C GLY A 42 22.41 -11.11 11.50
N VAL A 43 21.83 -10.33 12.41
CA VAL A 43 21.64 -8.88 12.24
C VAL A 43 22.92 -8.10 12.55
N THR A 44 23.65 -8.49 13.60
CA THR A 44 24.81 -7.72 14.09
C THR A 44 25.95 -7.67 13.08
N SER A 45 26.14 -8.74 12.31
CA SER A 45 27.12 -8.77 11.21
C SER A 45 26.73 -7.89 10.03
N LYS A 46 25.44 -7.55 9.89
CA LYS A 46 24.85 -6.79 8.78
C LYS A 46 24.54 -5.32 9.14
N MET A 47 24.70 -4.93 10.41
CA MET A 47 24.46 -3.56 10.91
C MET A 47 25.74 -2.69 10.92
N PRO A 48 25.62 -1.35 10.78
CA PRO A 48 26.74 -0.43 10.93
C PRO A 48 27.42 -0.54 12.30
N ARG A 49 28.75 -0.43 12.31
CA ARG A 49 29.56 -0.37 13.53
C ARG A 49 29.45 1.06 14.10
N GLY A 50 28.89 1.21 15.30
CA GLY A 50 28.83 2.51 15.98
C GLY A 50 27.58 2.82 16.83
N GLY A 51 26.50 2.04 16.70
CA GLY A 51 25.28 2.21 17.52
C GLY A 51 25.36 1.51 18.89
N THR A 52 24.74 2.11 19.90
CA THR A 52 24.50 1.45 21.19
C THR A 52 23.60 0.23 21.02
N THR A 53 23.63 -0.70 21.99
CA THR A 53 22.73 -1.86 22.01
C THR A 53 21.25 -1.46 21.96
N ASP A 54 20.88 -0.38 22.64
CA ASP A 54 19.52 0.18 22.59
C ASP A 54 19.12 0.61 21.17
N GLN A 55 19.95 1.43 20.54
CA GLN A 55 19.71 1.91 19.18
C GLN A 55 19.59 0.75 18.18
N ARG A 56 20.42 -0.28 18.31
CA ARG A 56 20.37 -1.47 17.45
C ARG A 56 19.10 -2.29 17.68
N ALA A 57 18.69 -2.47 18.92
CA ALA A 57 17.43 -3.15 19.25
C ALA A 57 16.22 -2.41 18.66
N LYS A 58 16.17 -1.08 18.81
CA LYS A 58 15.13 -0.22 18.21
C LYS A 58 15.15 -0.27 16.68
N ALA A 59 16.32 -0.17 16.05
CA ALA A 59 16.44 -0.24 14.60
C ALA A 59 15.98 -1.60 14.05
N LEU A 60 16.35 -2.71 14.71
CA LEU A 60 15.88 -4.04 14.34
C LEU A 60 14.36 -4.18 14.53
N TRP A 61 13.82 -3.66 15.63
CA TRP A 61 12.37 -3.70 15.86
C TRP A 61 11.61 -2.92 14.79
N ARG A 62 12.07 -1.71 14.45
CA ARG A 62 11.51 -0.90 13.37
C ARG A 62 11.57 -1.62 12.02
N LEU A 63 12.68 -2.29 11.71
CA LEU A 63 12.79 -3.12 10.50
C LEU A 63 11.73 -4.24 10.50
N ILE A 64 11.53 -4.94 11.62
CA ILE A 64 10.52 -5.99 11.72
C ILE A 64 9.12 -5.42 11.51
N GLN A 65 8.81 -4.28 12.12
CA GLN A 65 7.53 -3.59 11.94
C GLN A 65 7.32 -3.15 10.48
N ASP A 66 8.38 -2.67 9.82
CA ASP A 66 8.39 -2.32 8.41
C ASP A 66 8.01 -3.52 7.54
N GLU A 67 8.70 -4.65 7.72
CA GLU A 67 8.45 -5.87 6.95
C GLU A 67 7.07 -6.47 7.22
N VAL A 68 6.50 -6.33 8.43
CA VAL A 68 5.10 -6.70 8.69
C VAL A 68 4.14 -5.89 7.82
N ARG A 69 4.35 -4.58 7.67
CA ARG A 69 3.51 -3.72 6.82
C ARG A 69 3.59 -4.09 5.33
N ARG A 70 4.73 -4.67 4.90
CA ARG A 70 4.96 -5.12 3.52
C ARG A 70 4.32 -6.46 3.19
N VAL A 71 3.81 -7.21 4.17
CA VAL A 71 3.14 -8.48 3.92
C VAL A 71 1.90 -8.26 3.04
N GLU A 72 1.90 -8.94 1.89
CA GLU A 72 0.89 -8.77 0.84
C GLU A 72 -0.48 -9.33 1.26
N PHE A 73 -0.50 -10.48 1.92
CA PHE A 73 -1.73 -11.13 2.34
C PHE A 73 -2.31 -10.45 3.59
N SER A 74 -3.54 -9.95 3.46
CA SER A 74 -4.20 -9.14 4.50
C SER A 74 -4.33 -9.91 5.81
N ASP A 75 -4.79 -11.17 5.77
CA ASP A 75 -5.03 -11.96 6.98
C ASP A 75 -3.75 -12.27 7.75
N GLU A 76 -2.68 -12.69 7.05
CA GLU A 76 -1.36 -12.89 7.63
C GLU A 76 -0.80 -11.60 8.23
N ARG A 77 -0.96 -10.47 7.53
CA ARG A 77 -0.53 -9.16 8.03
C ARG A 77 -1.30 -8.74 9.27
N THR A 78 -2.62 -8.91 9.28
CA THR A 78 -3.48 -8.62 10.44
C THR A 78 -3.08 -9.50 11.62
N ALA A 79 -2.87 -10.81 11.39
CA ALA A 79 -2.40 -11.73 12.41
C ALA A 79 -1.03 -11.34 12.99
N LEU A 80 -0.07 -10.97 12.13
CA LEU A 80 1.24 -10.48 12.54
C LEU A 80 1.11 -9.19 13.38
N THR A 81 0.34 -8.21 12.90
CA THR A 81 0.12 -6.91 13.54
C THR A 81 -0.46 -7.08 14.94
N ALA A 82 -1.48 -7.92 15.09
CA ALA A 82 -2.09 -8.24 16.38
C ALA A 82 -1.12 -9.01 17.29
N ALA A 83 -0.46 -10.05 16.78
CA ALA A 83 0.41 -10.91 17.59
C ALA A 83 1.66 -10.17 18.10
N LEU A 84 2.22 -9.25 17.31
CA LEU A 84 3.45 -8.50 17.56
C LEU A 84 3.24 -7.16 18.29
N HIS A 85 2.05 -6.93 18.87
CA HIS A 85 1.74 -5.71 19.62
C HIS A 85 1.90 -4.40 18.82
N MET A 86 1.67 -4.47 17.51
CA MET A 86 1.75 -3.28 16.64
C MET A 86 0.46 -2.46 16.70
N ASP A 87 -0.65 -3.06 17.14
CA ASP A 87 -1.88 -2.36 17.49
C ASP A 87 -1.84 -1.94 18.98
N SER A 88 -1.80 -0.63 19.23
CA SER A 88 -1.75 -0.05 20.58
C SER A 88 -3.08 -0.19 21.35
N ALA A 89 -4.20 -0.39 20.64
CA ALA A 89 -5.50 -0.66 21.27
C ALA A 89 -5.56 -2.09 21.83
N ASN A 90 -4.78 -3.01 21.27
CA ASN A 90 -4.83 -4.43 21.61
C ASN A 90 -3.91 -4.80 22.78
N ARG A 91 -4.47 -4.81 23.99
CA ARG A 91 -3.75 -5.11 25.25
C ARG A 91 -3.79 -6.59 25.65
N GLY A 92 -4.11 -7.51 24.73
CA GLY A 92 -4.19 -8.93 25.04
C GLY A 92 -2.88 -9.50 25.60
N SER A 93 -2.97 -10.25 26.71
CA SER A 93 -1.80 -10.79 27.42
C SER A 93 -1.14 -12.00 26.74
N SER A 94 -1.77 -12.57 25.73
CA SER A 94 -1.26 -13.70 24.95
C SER A 94 -1.55 -13.51 23.46
N ILE A 95 -0.81 -14.21 22.60
CA ILE A 95 -1.02 -14.18 21.15
C ILE A 95 -2.48 -14.53 20.81
N ASP A 96 -3.01 -15.62 21.37
CA ASP A 96 -4.39 -16.04 21.11
C ASP A 96 -5.42 -14.98 21.52
N LYS A 97 -5.24 -14.30 22.66
CA LYS A 97 -6.13 -13.21 23.09
C LYS A 97 -6.06 -12.01 22.16
N ARG A 98 -4.87 -11.68 21.65
CA ARG A 98 -4.69 -10.57 20.71
C ARG A 98 -5.30 -10.86 19.35
N LEU A 99 -5.13 -12.09 18.86
CA LEU A 99 -5.79 -12.54 17.62
C LEU A 99 -7.32 -12.52 17.77
N ALA A 100 -7.84 -12.98 18.90
CA ALA A 100 -9.27 -12.93 19.20
C ALA A 100 -9.80 -11.49 19.21
N PHE A 101 -9.09 -10.56 19.88
CA PHE A 101 -9.46 -9.15 19.91
C PHE A 101 -9.56 -8.55 18.49
N ALA A 102 -8.56 -8.79 17.64
CA ALA A 102 -8.57 -8.31 16.25
C ALA A 102 -9.72 -8.92 15.43
N ARG A 103 -10.00 -10.21 15.61
CA ARG A 103 -11.18 -10.87 15.01
C ARG A 103 -12.48 -10.23 15.48
N ASP A 104 -12.64 -10.00 16.78
CA ASP A 104 -13.89 -9.49 17.35
C ASP A 104 -14.16 -8.04 16.91
N ARG A 105 -13.11 -7.28 16.58
CA ARG A 105 -13.17 -5.96 15.95
C ARG A 105 -13.50 -6.01 14.45
N GLY A 106 -13.43 -7.19 13.82
CA GLY A 106 -13.69 -7.38 12.40
C GLY A 106 -12.47 -7.23 11.50
N ASP A 107 -11.24 -7.19 12.03
CA ASP A 107 -10.02 -6.89 11.26
C ASP A 107 -9.67 -7.97 10.22
N PHE A 108 -10.23 -9.18 10.35
CA PHE A 108 -10.09 -10.30 9.42
C PHE A 108 -11.27 -10.43 8.45
N GLY A 109 -12.21 -9.48 8.48
CA GLY A 109 -13.48 -9.57 7.76
C GLY A 109 -14.35 -10.73 8.20
N THR A 110 -15.33 -11.07 7.35
CA THR A 110 -16.26 -12.19 7.57
C THR A 110 -16.13 -13.25 6.49
N GLN A 111 -16.42 -14.49 6.87
CA GLN A 111 -16.56 -15.59 5.92
C GLN A 111 -17.72 -15.34 4.95
N PRO A 112 -17.77 -16.02 3.78
CA PRO A 112 -18.92 -15.98 2.88
C PRO A 112 -20.25 -16.37 3.54
N SER A 113 -20.18 -17.17 4.61
CA SER A 113 -21.33 -17.54 5.44
C SER A 113 -21.83 -16.42 6.37
N GLY A 114 -21.17 -15.26 6.38
CA GLY A 114 -21.40 -14.15 7.31
C GLY A 114 -20.82 -14.38 8.71
N LYS A 115 -20.19 -15.54 8.96
CA LYS A 115 -19.61 -15.87 10.28
C LYS A 115 -18.19 -15.33 10.43
N GLN A 116 -17.79 -15.07 11.68
CA GLN A 116 -16.40 -14.76 12.02
C GLN A 116 -15.50 -15.98 11.82
N HIS A 117 -14.21 -15.73 11.56
CA HIS A 117 -13.21 -16.77 11.41
C HIS A 117 -12.90 -17.49 12.74
N GLY A 118 -12.79 -18.82 12.69
CA GLY A 118 -12.45 -19.63 13.86
C GLY A 118 -11.00 -19.49 14.29
N TYR A 119 -10.69 -19.90 15.53
CA TYR A 119 -9.33 -19.81 16.10
C TYR A 119 -8.26 -20.55 15.28
N ASP A 120 -8.61 -21.66 14.64
CA ASP A 120 -7.66 -22.41 13.80
C ASP A 120 -7.21 -21.60 12.58
N ALA A 121 -8.11 -20.81 11.98
CA ALA A 121 -7.77 -19.92 10.89
C ALA A 121 -6.81 -18.81 11.37
N LEU A 122 -7.09 -18.20 12.51
CA LEU A 122 -6.21 -17.16 13.09
C LEU A 122 -4.80 -17.69 13.37
N ARG A 123 -4.70 -18.91 13.92
CA ARG A 123 -3.42 -19.57 14.18
C ARG A 123 -2.70 -19.97 12.90
N HIS A 124 -3.44 -20.40 11.87
CA HIS A 124 -2.90 -20.67 10.56
C HIS A 124 -2.27 -19.42 9.95
N TRP A 125 -3.00 -18.30 9.89
CA TRP A 125 -2.53 -17.03 9.36
C TRP A 125 -1.35 -16.47 10.15
N TRP A 126 -1.35 -16.58 11.48
CA TRP A 126 -0.18 -16.25 12.29
C TRP A 126 1.04 -17.10 11.92
N GLY A 127 0.85 -18.42 11.81
CA GLY A 127 1.92 -19.36 11.46
C GLY A 127 2.47 -19.14 10.05
N ALA A 128 1.61 -18.86 9.07
CA ALA A 128 1.98 -18.50 7.71
C ALA A 128 2.71 -17.14 7.68
N GLY A 129 2.13 -16.12 8.31
CA GLY A 129 2.71 -14.79 8.43
C GLY A 129 4.10 -14.78 9.04
N VAL A 130 4.36 -15.55 10.10
CA VAL A 130 5.71 -15.66 10.69
C VAL A 130 6.74 -16.21 9.71
N ARG A 131 6.35 -17.17 8.84
CA ARG A 131 7.26 -17.71 7.82
C ARG A 131 7.55 -16.66 6.75
N ILE A 132 6.52 -15.98 6.25
CA ILE A 132 6.65 -14.89 5.27
C ILE A 132 7.56 -13.79 5.82
N LEU A 133 7.27 -13.32 7.04
CA LEU A 133 8.05 -12.29 7.71
C LEU A 133 9.50 -12.72 7.95
N GLY A 134 9.73 -13.99 8.30
CA GLY A 134 11.08 -14.52 8.49
C GLY A 134 11.93 -14.41 7.22
N HIS A 135 11.37 -14.80 6.07
CA HIS A 135 12.04 -14.65 4.76
C HIS A 135 12.25 -13.18 4.38
N ALA A 136 11.21 -12.35 4.54
CA ALA A 136 11.28 -10.92 4.19
C ALA A 136 12.35 -10.18 5.01
N VAL A 137 12.42 -10.45 6.32
CA VAL A 137 13.44 -9.86 7.20
C VAL A 137 14.85 -10.32 6.80
N ASP A 138 15.04 -11.59 6.45
CA ASP A 138 16.36 -12.08 6.04
C ASP A 138 16.82 -11.46 4.70
N GLU A 139 15.92 -11.40 3.71
CA GLU A 139 16.17 -10.71 2.43
C GLU A 139 16.51 -9.23 2.64
N ARG A 140 15.74 -8.52 3.49
CA ARG A 140 16.01 -7.10 3.79
C ARG A 140 17.34 -6.90 4.50
N LEU A 141 17.69 -7.79 5.42
CA LEU A 141 18.98 -7.75 6.10
C LEU A 141 20.14 -7.98 5.13
N ASP A 142 20.02 -8.93 4.19
CA ASP A 142 21.01 -9.14 3.13
C ASP A 142 21.15 -7.91 2.23
N TYR A 143 20.05 -7.28 1.84
CA TYR A 143 20.10 -6.02 1.10
C TYR A 143 20.84 -4.92 1.87
N LEU A 144 20.53 -4.74 3.17
CA LEU A 144 21.11 -3.70 4.01
C LEU A 144 22.59 -3.94 4.34
N ARG A 145 23.05 -5.19 4.30
CA ARG A 145 24.48 -5.53 4.35
C ARG A 145 25.22 -4.85 3.19
N ASP A 146 24.64 -4.90 2.01
CA ASP A 146 25.24 -4.37 0.78
C ASP A 146 24.97 -2.85 0.64
N HIS A 147 24.01 -2.31 1.41
CA HIS A 147 23.62 -0.88 1.43
C HIS A 147 23.61 -0.31 2.87
N PRO A 148 24.77 -0.23 3.54
CA PRO A 148 24.83 0.08 4.98
C PRO A 148 24.33 1.47 5.36
N THR A 149 24.30 2.42 4.44
CA THR A 149 23.76 3.78 4.67
C THR A 149 22.25 3.79 4.86
N GLU A 150 21.51 2.83 4.29
CA GLU A 150 20.06 2.74 4.43
C GLU A 150 19.59 2.35 5.83
N TRP A 151 20.48 1.78 6.66
CA TRP A 151 20.18 1.56 8.07
C TRP A 151 19.79 2.83 8.82
N GLN A 152 20.25 4.01 8.36
CA GLN A 152 19.92 5.28 8.96
C GLN A 152 18.41 5.54 9.03
N GLU A 153 17.62 4.97 8.12
CA GLU A 153 16.15 5.06 8.14
C GLU A 153 15.56 4.46 9.42
N TYR A 154 16.11 3.33 9.88
CA TYR A 154 15.65 2.67 11.11
C TYR A 154 16.29 3.24 12.37
N PHE A 155 17.51 3.79 12.29
CA PHE A 155 18.15 4.44 13.44
C PHE A 155 17.52 5.79 13.80
N ASN A 156 17.19 6.61 12.81
CA ASN A 156 16.78 8.01 13.02
C ASN A 156 15.27 8.21 13.19
N ASP A 157 14.48 7.12 13.21
CA ASP A 157 13.01 7.17 13.24
C ASP A 157 12.40 7.94 12.05
N THR A 158 13.18 8.17 11.00
CA THR A 158 12.72 8.74 9.74
C THR A 158 12.11 7.62 8.91
N VAL A 159 11.15 6.89 9.48
CA VAL A 159 10.50 5.77 8.81
C VAL A 159 9.73 6.34 7.63
N ARG A 160 10.31 6.22 6.45
CA ARG A 160 9.63 6.51 5.19
C ARG A 160 8.41 5.58 5.10
N PRO A 161 7.35 6.00 4.41
CA PRO A 161 6.22 5.11 4.17
C PRO A 161 6.73 3.81 3.57
N THR A 162 6.36 2.72 4.21
CA THR A 162 6.74 1.39 3.78
C THR A 162 5.88 0.98 2.60
N TYR A 163 6.50 0.56 1.50
CA TYR A 163 5.77 0.05 0.33
C TYR A 163 5.89 -1.47 0.25
N ARG A 164 4.80 -2.15 -0.08
CA ARG A 164 4.81 -3.56 -0.50
C ARG A 164 5.76 -3.76 -1.69
N ARG A 165 6.17 -5.00 -1.91
CA ARG A 165 6.94 -5.34 -3.10
C ARG A 165 6.08 -5.10 -4.35
N PRO A 166 6.60 -4.42 -5.38
CA PRO A 166 5.90 -4.32 -6.66
C PRO A 166 5.74 -5.70 -7.31
N SER A 167 4.67 -5.90 -8.09
CA SER A 167 4.50 -7.16 -8.83
C SER A 167 5.59 -7.37 -9.87
N LYS A 168 5.76 -8.63 -10.29
CA LYS A 168 6.63 -8.95 -11.42
C LYS A 168 6.15 -8.21 -12.67
N GLY A 169 7.00 -7.36 -13.23
CA GLY A 169 6.66 -6.54 -14.40
C GLY A 169 5.97 -5.22 -14.06
N ALA A 170 5.86 -4.86 -12.78
CA ALA A 170 5.45 -3.53 -12.36
C ALA A 170 6.32 -2.46 -13.02
N GLN A 171 5.72 -1.32 -13.30
CA GLN A 171 6.42 -0.23 -13.96
C GLN A 171 7.49 0.33 -13.02
N PRO A 172 8.77 0.48 -13.44
CA PRO A 172 9.87 0.88 -12.57
C PRO A 172 9.86 2.39 -12.27
N VAL A 173 8.73 2.89 -11.80
CA VAL A 173 8.49 4.28 -11.43
C VAL A 173 7.76 4.34 -10.09
N PHE A 174 7.98 5.43 -9.37
CA PHE A 174 7.28 5.79 -8.15
C PHE A 174 6.52 7.08 -8.37
N ALA A 175 5.26 7.15 -7.96
CA ALA A 175 4.44 8.34 -8.17
C ALA A 175 4.56 9.31 -6.98
N ASN A 176 5.17 10.47 -7.20
CA ASN A 176 5.21 11.55 -6.21
C ASN A 176 3.89 12.31 -6.18
N LEU A 177 3.24 12.47 -7.34
CA LEU A 177 1.92 13.08 -7.50
C LEU A 177 1.14 12.25 -8.52
N PHE A 178 -0.11 11.92 -8.19
CA PHE A 178 -1.03 11.24 -9.09
C PHE A 178 -2.42 11.84 -8.91
N VAL A 179 -2.86 12.67 -9.86
CA VAL A 179 -4.18 13.30 -9.82
C VAL A 179 -5.01 12.76 -10.96
N THR A 180 -6.18 12.17 -10.66
CA THR A 180 -7.15 11.77 -11.67
C THR A 180 -8.40 12.64 -11.54
N THR A 181 -8.79 13.30 -12.63
CA THR A 181 -9.99 14.12 -12.72
C THR A 181 -10.96 13.47 -13.69
N VAL A 182 -12.14 13.11 -13.18
CA VAL A 182 -13.21 12.43 -13.90
C VAL A 182 -14.35 13.41 -14.13
N PHE A 183 -14.86 13.45 -15.35
CA PHE A 183 -16.04 14.19 -15.74
C PHE A 183 -17.14 13.20 -16.09
N MET A 184 -18.24 13.29 -15.35
CA MET A 184 -19.44 12.49 -15.58
C MET A 184 -20.34 13.19 -16.59
N LYS A 185 -21.12 12.40 -17.32
CA LYS A 185 -22.25 12.86 -18.13
C LYS A 185 -23.42 11.94 -17.79
N GLY A 186 -24.45 12.48 -17.15
CA GLY A 186 -25.36 11.65 -16.35
C GLY A 186 -24.61 10.71 -15.41
N ARG A 187 -24.94 9.41 -15.43
CA ARG A 187 -24.29 8.36 -14.62
C ARG A 187 -23.05 7.70 -15.23
N PHE A 188 -22.53 8.22 -16.34
CA PHE A 188 -21.44 7.61 -17.11
C PHE A 188 -20.13 8.40 -17.02
N VAL A 189 -18.99 7.71 -17.08
CA VAL A 189 -17.68 8.36 -17.19
C VAL A 189 -17.47 8.80 -18.64
N HIS A 190 -17.58 10.10 -18.89
CA HIS A 190 -17.36 10.65 -20.22
C HIS A 190 -15.88 10.91 -20.50
N ARG A 191 -15.18 11.49 -19.53
CA ARG A 191 -13.79 11.95 -19.72
C ARG A 191 -12.98 11.76 -18.45
N ARG A 192 -11.73 11.34 -18.62
CA ARG A 192 -10.76 11.18 -17.53
C ARG A 192 -9.44 11.83 -17.92
N ILE A 193 -8.99 12.80 -17.12
CA ILE A 193 -7.67 13.40 -17.22
C ILE A 193 -6.83 12.84 -16.07
N THR A 194 -5.59 12.45 -16.34
CA THR A 194 -4.67 12.00 -15.29
C THR A 194 -3.33 12.71 -15.40
N GLU A 195 -2.92 13.37 -14.33
CA GLU A 195 -1.70 14.13 -14.17
C GLU A 195 -0.76 13.38 -13.22
N ARG A 196 0.52 13.30 -13.58
CA ARG A 196 1.50 12.46 -12.88
C ARG A 196 2.84 13.17 -12.75
N LEU A 197 3.43 13.11 -11.56
CA LEU A 197 4.86 13.35 -11.33
C LEU A 197 5.48 12.02 -10.92
N MET A 198 6.32 11.45 -11.78
CA MET A 198 6.92 10.13 -11.57
C MET A 198 8.42 10.26 -11.33
N THR A 199 8.96 9.53 -10.35
CA THR A 199 10.39 9.31 -10.14
C THR A 199 10.79 7.94 -10.66
N ALA A 200 11.75 7.86 -11.58
CA ALA A 200 12.27 6.59 -12.07
C ALA A 200 13.02 5.82 -10.96
N GLN A 201 12.73 4.53 -10.83
CA GLN A 201 13.33 3.64 -9.82
C GLN A 201 14.53 2.84 -10.37
N GLU A 202 14.71 2.88 -11.68
CA GLU A 202 15.78 2.22 -12.44
C GLU A 202 16.31 3.19 -13.50
N ASP A 203 17.45 2.86 -14.12
CA ASP A 203 17.96 3.62 -15.25
C ASP A 203 17.25 3.24 -16.56
N ASN A 204 17.23 4.16 -17.52
CA ASN A 204 16.67 3.96 -18.86
C ASN A 204 15.16 3.68 -18.87
N VAL A 205 14.40 4.26 -17.95
CA VAL A 205 12.93 4.15 -17.99
C VAL A 205 12.38 5.02 -19.11
N LYS A 206 11.83 4.41 -20.16
CA LYS A 206 11.45 5.11 -21.41
C LYS A 206 10.00 5.57 -21.47
N TYR A 207 9.11 4.91 -20.75
CA TYR A 207 7.66 5.14 -20.86
C TYR A 207 6.92 4.72 -19.59
N TYR A 208 5.69 5.20 -19.46
CA TYR A 208 4.68 4.71 -18.52
C TYR A 208 3.52 4.09 -19.30
N THR A 209 3.16 2.85 -19.03
CA THR A 209 2.00 2.17 -19.62
C THR A 209 0.72 2.63 -18.92
N ALA A 210 -0.28 3.01 -19.69
CA ALA A 210 -1.59 3.39 -19.19
C ALA A 210 -2.69 2.57 -19.87
N ARG A 211 -3.75 2.31 -19.12
CA ARG A 211 -5.02 1.76 -19.60
C ARG A 211 -6.18 2.55 -19.04
N ALA A 212 -7.27 2.65 -19.79
CA ALA A 212 -8.51 3.27 -19.35
C ALA A 212 -9.68 2.32 -19.59
N LEU A 213 -10.34 1.91 -18.51
CA LEU A 213 -11.48 1.01 -18.51
C LEU A 213 -12.74 1.83 -18.18
N PRO A 214 -13.53 2.26 -19.18
CA PRO A 214 -14.76 3.03 -18.96
C PRO A 214 -15.86 2.17 -18.34
N GLU A 215 -15.84 0.86 -18.58
CA GLU A 215 -16.61 -0.15 -17.85
C GLU A 215 -15.67 -0.92 -16.94
N MET A 216 -16.08 -1.20 -15.69
CA MET A 216 -15.17 -1.78 -14.70
C MET A 216 -14.78 -3.23 -15.02
N ASP A 217 -15.71 -4.01 -15.60
CA ASP A 217 -15.60 -5.47 -15.62
C ASP A 217 -15.40 -6.04 -17.03
N ASP A 218 -15.39 -5.20 -18.07
CA ASP A 218 -15.18 -5.63 -19.45
C ASP A 218 -14.01 -4.90 -20.11
N ALA A 219 -12.89 -5.63 -20.21
CA ALA A 219 -11.67 -5.16 -20.84
C ALA A 219 -11.85 -4.81 -22.34
N SER A 220 -12.87 -5.37 -22.99
CA SER A 220 -13.20 -5.09 -24.39
C SER A 220 -13.67 -3.65 -24.61
N PHE A 221 -14.20 -2.99 -23.57
CA PHE A 221 -14.62 -1.58 -23.61
C PHE A 221 -13.48 -0.58 -23.36
N SER A 222 -12.24 -1.04 -23.20
CA SER A 222 -11.11 -0.15 -23.00
C SER A 222 -11.00 0.92 -24.11
N VAL A 223 -10.73 2.17 -23.70
CA VAL A 223 -10.58 3.30 -24.64
C VAL A 223 -9.10 3.69 -24.75
N PRO A 224 -8.64 4.15 -25.92
CA PRO A 224 -7.26 4.57 -26.09
C PRO A 224 -6.95 5.78 -25.23
N VAL A 225 -5.80 5.74 -24.54
CA VAL A 225 -5.28 6.88 -23.79
C VAL A 225 -4.54 7.81 -24.77
N ARG A 226 -4.77 9.11 -24.65
CA ARG A 226 -4.12 10.16 -25.45
C ARG A 226 -3.15 10.94 -24.57
N ALA A 227 -2.03 11.37 -25.15
CA ALA A 227 -1.12 12.28 -24.47
C ALA A 227 -1.71 13.70 -24.48
N LEU A 228 -1.60 14.40 -23.36
CA LEU A 228 -1.96 15.83 -23.27
C LEU A 228 -0.72 16.69 -23.16
N TRP A 229 0.18 16.37 -22.22
CA TRP A 229 1.38 17.16 -21.95
C TRP A 229 2.54 16.27 -21.51
N GLY A 230 3.77 16.69 -21.82
CA GLY A 230 4.99 16.09 -21.31
C GLY A 230 5.28 14.67 -21.77
N CYS A 231 4.49 14.08 -22.67
CA CYS A 231 4.71 12.72 -23.17
C CYS A 231 4.18 12.56 -24.59
N ARG A 232 4.53 11.45 -25.25
CA ARG A 232 3.94 11.00 -26.50
C ARG A 232 3.21 9.68 -26.29
N ALA A 233 2.04 9.53 -26.87
CA ALA A 233 1.28 8.27 -26.78
C ALA A 233 1.65 7.33 -27.94
N GLU A 234 2.01 6.08 -27.60
CA GLU A 234 2.15 4.98 -28.56
C GLU A 234 1.22 3.84 -28.17
N ARG A 235 0.35 3.42 -29.10
CA ARG A 235 -0.55 2.29 -28.85
C ARG A 235 0.24 0.97 -28.89
N ILE A 236 0.01 0.11 -27.90
CA ILE A 236 0.50 -1.27 -27.94
C ILE A 236 -0.56 -2.11 -28.67
N PRO A 237 -0.17 -2.93 -29.68
CA PRO A 237 -1.09 -3.88 -30.28
C PRO A 237 -1.68 -4.82 -29.23
N SER A 238 -3.01 -4.90 -29.15
CA SER A 238 -3.75 -5.81 -28.27
C SER A 238 -4.63 -6.74 -29.12
N ARG A 239 -4.88 -7.96 -28.63
CA ARG A 239 -5.81 -8.89 -29.29
C ARG A 239 -7.26 -8.47 -29.04
N ALA A 240 -8.19 -8.99 -29.82
CA ALA A 240 -9.61 -8.83 -29.54
C ALA A 240 -9.95 -9.36 -28.14
N GLY A 241 -10.68 -8.57 -27.34
CA GLY A 241 -11.00 -8.90 -25.94
C GLY A 241 -9.91 -8.51 -24.92
N GLU A 242 -8.71 -8.12 -25.36
CA GLU A 242 -7.67 -7.59 -24.46
C GLU A 242 -7.80 -6.07 -24.30
N PRO A 243 -7.45 -5.52 -23.12
CA PRO A 243 -7.49 -4.09 -22.91
C PRO A 243 -6.49 -3.37 -23.82
N ILE A 244 -6.90 -2.23 -24.37
CA ILE A 244 -6.03 -1.33 -25.13
C ILE A 244 -5.04 -0.71 -24.16
N LEU A 245 -3.76 -1.05 -24.33
CA LEU A 245 -2.66 -0.47 -23.59
C LEU A 245 -1.99 0.64 -24.42
N THR A 246 -1.59 1.71 -23.75
CA THR A 246 -0.87 2.84 -24.37
C THR A 246 0.42 3.12 -23.61
N LYS A 247 1.55 3.21 -24.31
CA LYS A 247 2.79 3.75 -23.74
C LYS A 247 2.75 5.27 -23.80
N LEU A 248 2.86 5.91 -22.66
CA LEU A 248 3.13 7.33 -22.50
C LEU A 248 4.65 7.50 -22.43
N VAL A 249 5.26 7.70 -23.60
CA VAL A 249 6.71 7.77 -23.81
C VAL A 249 7.24 9.12 -23.33
N PHE A 250 8.27 9.08 -22.49
CA PHE A 250 8.96 10.28 -22.02
C PHE A 250 9.78 10.91 -23.14
N PRO A 251 10.01 12.24 -23.12
CA PRO A 251 10.84 12.91 -24.13
C PRO A 251 12.25 12.33 -24.22
N THR A 252 12.81 11.95 -23.07
CA THR A 252 14.09 11.25 -22.92
C THR A 252 13.94 10.10 -21.92
N PRO A 253 14.70 9.00 -22.06
CA PRO A 253 14.75 7.96 -21.04
C PRO A 253 15.22 8.53 -19.71
N LEU A 254 14.47 8.26 -18.64
CA LEU A 254 14.78 8.74 -17.29
C LEU A 254 15.88 7.88 -16.66
N ARG A 255 16.77 8.53 -15.92
CA ARG A 255 17.74 7.87 -15.04
C ARG A 255 17.15 7.62 -13.66
N ARG A 256 17.74 6.71 -12.90
CA ARG A 256 17.32 6.44 -11.52
C ARG A 256 17.29 7.72 -10.69
N GLY A 257 16.16 7.99 -10.04
CA GLY A 257 15.93 9.19 -9.23
C GLY A 257 15.50 10.43 -10.01
N GLU A 258 15.55 10.41 -11.36
CA GLU A 258 15.06 11.50 -12.19
C GLU A 258 13.53 11.57 -12.15
N GLN A 259 13.00 12.78 -12.18
CA GLN A 259 11.56 13.05 -12.11
C GLN A 259 11.04 13.59 -13.42
N HIS A 260 9.81 13.21 -13.77
CA HIS A 260 9.15 13.73 -14.95
C HIS A 260 7.66 13.97 -14.73
N TYR A 261 7.19 15.15 -15.13
CA TYR A 261 5.78 15.53 -15.09
C TYR A 261 5.11 15.36 -16.45
N PHE A 262 3.95 14.71 -16.47
CA PHE A 262 3.19 14.49 -17.70
C PHE A 262 1.70 14.27 -17.41
N SER A 263 0.88 14.41 -18.43
CA SER A 263 -0.56 14.18 -18.33
C SER A 263 -1.15 13.51 -19.56
N SER A 264 -2.25 12.80 -19.34
CA SER A 264 -2.93 12.01 -20.36
C SER A 264 -4.45 12.11 -20.21
N GLU A 265 -5.18 11.78 -21.26
CA GLU A 265 -6.62 11.80 -21.32
C GLU A 265 -7.18 10.49 -21.86
N ALA A 266 -8.35 10.09 -21.36
CA ALA A 266 -9.21 9.10 -21.98
C ALA A 266 -10.63 9.67 -22.09
N THR A 267 -11.25 9.54 -23.26
CA THR A 267 -12.62 10.00 -23.50
C THR A 267 -13.42 8.83 -24.04
N ALA A 268 -14.58 8.58 -23.44
CA ALA A 268 -15.52 7.56 -23.84
C ALA A 268 -16.81 8.24 -24.33
N ASN A 269 -17.20 7.94 -25.57
CA ASN A 269 -18.34 8.57 -26.23
C ASN A 269 -19.59 7.68 -26.22
N ASP A 270 -19.41 6.36 -26.21
CA ASP A 270 -20.47 5.36 -26.37
C ASP A 270 -20.46 4.41 -25.17
N VAL A 271 -20.75 4.93 -23.98
CA VAL A 271 -20.84 4.13 -22.74
C VAL A 271 -22.25 4.30 -22.20
N ASP A 272 -22.95 3.18 -22.03
CA ASP A 272 -24.30 3.07 -21.47
C ASP A 272 -24.32 2.29 -20.15
N THR A 273 -23.14 1.95 -19.62
CA THR A 273 -22.98 1.29 -18.32
C THR A 273 -22.80 2.28 -17.17
N GLU A 274 -23.77 2.32 -16.26
CA GLU A 274 -23.75 3.13 -15.03
C GLU A 274 -22.44 2.93 -14.25
N ARG A 275 -21.73 4.02 -13.94
CA ARG A 275 -20.47 3.92 -13.19
C ARG A 275 -20.71 3.97 -11.69
N ARG A 276 -20.36 2.91 -10.98
CA ARG A 276 -20.52 2.82 -9.50
C ARG A 276 -19.27 3.09 -8.69
N ALA A 277 -18.10 3.16 -9.33
CA ALA A 277 -16.86 3.54 -8.67
C ALA A 277 -15.82 4.09 -9.64
N ILE A 278 -14.96 4.98 -9.16
CA ILE A 278 -13.75 5.44 -9.83
C ILE A 278 -12.55 4.78 -9.15
N ASN A 279 -11.92 3.83 -9.83
CA ASN A 279 -10.79 3.07 -9.32
C ASN A 279 -9.46 3.52 -9.93
N VAL A 280 -8.41 3.45 -9.12
CA VAL A 280 -7.01 3.56 -9.50
C VAL A 280 -6.29 2.34 -8.94
N GLU A 281 -5.77 1.53 -9.85
CA GLU A 281 -4.92 0.38 -9.52
C GLU A 281 -3.46 0.82 -9.56
N ILE A 282 -2.68 0.36 -8.57
CA ILE A 282 -1.27 0.73 -8.43
C ILE A 282 -0.39 -0.36 -9.05
N ASP A 283 -0.06 -0.20 -10.32
CA ASP A 283 0.78 -1.11 -11.12
C ASP A 283 2.26 -0.71 -11.17
N HIS A 284 2.67 0.18 -10.27
CA HIS A 284 4.01 0.73 -10.14
C HIS A 284 4.48 0.68 -8.67
N TYR A 285 5.60 1.31 -8.31
CA TYR A 285 6.26 1.09 -7.01
C TYR A 285 5.57 1.76 -5.81
N GLY A 286 4.34 2.24 -5.99
CA GLY A 286 3.57 2.97 -4.98
C GLY A 286 3.36 4.44 -5.33
N ILE A 287 2.48 5.08 -4.56
CA ILE A 287 2.25 6.53 -4.59
C ILE A 287 2.60 7.11 -3.22
N ALA A 288 3.28 8.25 -3.21
CA ALA A 288 3.58 9.01 -2.00
C ALA A 288 2.34 9.28 -1.12
N PRO A 289 2.52 9.54 0.18
CA PRO A 289 1.46 10.10 1.03
C PRO A 289 0.87 11.38 0.43
N GLY A 290 -0.44 11.53 0.56
CA GLY A 290 -1.16 12.71 0.12
C GLY A 290 -0.80 13.96 0.91
N GLN A 291 -0.42 15.01 0.19
CA GLN A 291 -0.25 16.34 0.77
C GLN A 291 -0.95 17.37 -0.10
N ARG A 292 -1.43 18.43 0.53
CA ARG A 292 -2.12 19.53 -0.12
C ARG A 292 -1.51 20.86 0.30
N SER A 293 -1.25 21.72 -0.68
CA SER A 293 -1.24 23.17 -0.44
C SER A 293 -2.67 23.67 -0.40
N LYS A 294 -2.92 24.86 0.19
CA LYS A 294 -4.25 25.48 0.45
C LYS A 294 -5.44 24.97 -0.38
N THR A 295 -5.30 24.83 -1.70
CA THR A 295 -6.35 24.32 -2.60
C THR A 295 -5.89 23.23 -3.57
N MET A 296 -4.60 22.86 -3.60
CA MET A 296 -4.03 22.01 -4.64
C MET A 296 -3.24 20.84 -4.05
N PRO A 297 -3.43 19.61 -4.56
CA PRO A 297 -2.61 18.48 -4.18
C PRO A 297 -1.18 18.70 -4.65
N THR A 298 -0.23 18.49 -3.74
CA THR A 298 1.22 18.65 -3.99
C THR A 298 1.94 17.32 -3.99
N SER A 299 1.36 16.28 -3.38
CA SER A 299 1.84 14.91 -3.47
C SER A 299 0.69 13.91 -3.30
N GLY A 300 0.99 12.66 -3.62
CA GLY A 300 0.12 11.52 -3.39
C GLY A 300 -1.00 11.33 -4.40
N LEU A 301 -1.94 10.45 -4.07
CA LEU A 301 -3.10 10.17 -4.90
C LEU A 301 -4.24 11.14 -4.58
N THR A 302 -4.78 11.80 -5.60
CA THR A 302 -6.01 12.57 -5.50
C THR A 302 -6.98 12.17 -6.61
N ILE A 303 -8.22 11.88 -6.22
CA ILE A 303 -9.32 11.59 -7.16
C ILE A 303 -10.31 12.74 -7.08
N ARG A 304 -10.59 13.34 -8.24
CA ARG A 304 -11.56 14.42 -8.46
C ARG A 304 -12.66 13.91 -9.36
N ILE A 305 -13.91 14.17 -9.01
CA ILE A 305 -15.08 13.86 -9.82
C ILE A 305 -15.90 15.12 -9.98
N ARG A 306 -16.25 15.43 -11.23
CA ARG A 306 -17.27 16.41 -11.59
C ARG A 306 -18.49 15.67 -12.10
N PHE A 307 -19.54 15.66 -11.29
CA PHE A 307 -20.84 15.10 -11.62
C PHE A 307 -21.61 16.01 -12.57
N ASP A 308 -22.55 15.41 -13.30
CA ASP A 308 -23.57 16.16 -14.00
C ASP A 308 -24.55 16.74 -12.96
N ILE A 309 -24.78 18.05 -12.99
CA ILE A 309 -25.63 18.71 -11.99
C ILE A 309 -27.09 18.24 -12.10
N ALA A 310 -27.50 17.76 -13.29
CA ALA A 310 -28.84 17.19 -13.48
C ALA A 310 -28.99 15.79 -12.84
N GLU A 311 -27.89 15.09 -12.57
CA GLU A 311 -27.86 13.73 -12.03
C GLU A 311 -26.77 13.62 -10.96
N LEU A 312 -27.07 14.10 -9.75
CA LEU A 312 -26.17 13.96 -8.60
C LEU A 312 -26.39 12.60 -7.90
N PRO A 313 -25.33 11.98 -7.35
CA PRO A 313 -25.47 10.75 -6.59
C PRO A 313 -26.08 11.00 -5.21
N ASP A 314 -26.77 9.99 -4.69
CA ASP A 314 -27.27 9.94 -3.31
C ASP A 314 -26.12 10.01 -2.28
N ALA A 315 -25.01 9.30 -2.56
CA ALA A 315 -23.88 9.25 -1.65
C ALA A 315 -22.56 8.90 -2.34
N VAL A 316 -21.45 9.38 -1.75
CA VAL A 316 -20.10 9.17 -2.26
C VAL A 316 -19.15 8.91 -1.09
N TRP A 317 -18.25 7.93 -1.23
CA TRP A 317 -17.24 7.63 -0.21
C TRP A 317 -15.95 7.12 -0.84
N TYR A 318 -14.81 7.25 -0.16
CA TYR A 318 -13.57 6.62 -0.62
C TYR A 318 -13.37 5.22 -0.02
N TYR A 319 -12.58 4.42 -0.72
CA TYR A 319 -12.00 3.18 -0.22
C TYR A 319 -10.50 3.16 -0.53
N ALA A 320 -9.73 2.54 0.36
CA ALA A 320 -8.29 2.51 0.29
C ALA A 320 -7.78 1.13 0.68
N ASP A 321 -7.01 0.48 -0.20
CA ASP A 321 -6.37 -0.81 0.07
C ASP A 321 -7.34 -1.91 0.52
N VAL A 322 -8.50 -1.97 -0.15
CA VAL A 322 -9.54 -2.98 0.08
C VAL A 322 -9.60 -3.98 -1.07
N ALA A 323 -10.16 -5.16 -0.81
CA ALA A 323 -10.48 -6.11 -1.87
C ALA A 323 -11.58 -5.55 -2.79
N GLU A 324 -11.67 -6.06 -4.02
CA GLU A 324 -12.65 -5.57 -4.99
C GLU A 324 -14.10 -5.64 -4.48
N ARG A 325 -14.46 -6.71 -3.77
CA ARG A 325 -15.81 -6.89 -3.20
C ARG A 325 -16.16 -5.82 -2.15
N GLU A 326 -15.17 -5.39 -1.37
CA GLU A 326 -15.32 -4.48 -0.22
C GLU A 326 -15.48 -3.02 -0.67
N ARG A 327 -15.18 -2.70 -1.95
CA ARG A 327 -15.34 -1.34 -2.47
C ARG A 327 -16.78 -0.83 -2.43
N TYR A 328 -17.76 -1.73 -2.42
CA TYR A 328 -19.19 -1.41 -2.39
C TYR A 328 -19.77 -1.33 -0.98
N ASP A 329 -18.99 -1.68 0.04
CA ASP A 329 -19.43 -1.62 1.42
C ASP A 329 -19.54 -0.16 1.84
N ARG A 330 -20.77 0.27 2.13
CA ARG A 330 -21.06 1.63 2.58
C ARG A 330 -20.44 1.83 3.96
N PRO A 331 -19.75 2.96 4.21
CA PRO A 331 -19.29 3.30 5.54
C PRO A 331 -20.46 3.48 6.51
N GLU A 332 -20.21 3.28 7.80
CA GLU A 332 -21.21 3.58 8.83
C GLU A 332 -21.49 5.09 8.89
N PRO A 333 -22.66 5.53 9.39
CA PRO A 333 -22.94 6.95 9.58
C PRO A 333 -21.89 7.61 10.50
N GLY A 334 -21.29 8.71 10.04
CA GLY A 334 -20.27 9.47 10.78
C GLY A 334 -18.82 9.04 10.53
N ASP A 335 -18.59 8.01 9.71
CA ASP A 335 -17.26 7.60 9.22
C ASP A 335 -16.62 8.72 8.36
N ASP A 336 -15.31 8.90 8.47
CA ASP A 336 -14.57 9.94 7.74
C ASP A 336 -14.42 9.65 6.24
N ARG A 337 -14.76 8.42 5.83
CA ARG A 337 -14.77 7.99 4.42
C ARG A 337 -15.82 8.68 3.56
N TRP A 338 -16.86 9.24 4.17
CA TRP A 338 -17.91 9.96 3.45
C TRP A 338 -17.35 11.21 2.76
N ILE A 339 -17.60 11.35 1.46
CA ILE A 339 -17.20 12.51 0.66
C ILE A 339 -18.44 13.35 0.38
N ARG A 340 -18.37 14.62 0.78
CA ARG A 340 -19.41 15.59 0.45
C ARG A 340 -19.35 15.97 -1.03
N VAL A 341 -20.47 15.81 -1.73
CA VAL A 341 -20.67 16.41 -3.05
C VAL A 341 -21.07 17.88 -2.87
N THR A 342 -20.36 18.80 -3.52
CA THR A 342 -20.67 20.23 -3.46
C THR A 342 -21.94 20.55 -4.26
N SER A 343 -22.52 21.74 -4.04
CA SER A 343 -23.65 22.22 -4.85
C SER A 343 -23.30 22.43 -6.34
N LEU A 344 -22.02 22.39 -6.69
CA LEU A 344 -21.53 22.44 -8.08
C LEU A 344 -21.30 21.04 -8.67
N GLY A 345 -21.68 19.98 -7.95
CA GLY A 345 -21.48 18.60 -8.39
C GLY A 345 -20.03 18.13 -8.29
N GLU A 346 -19.21 18.72 -7.41
CA GLU A 346 -17.81 18.32 -7.27
C GLU A 346 -17.61 17.43 -6.05
N ALA A 347 -16.83 16.36 -6.21
CA ALA A 347 -16.34 15.52 -5.13
C ALA A 347 -14.84 15.30 -5.29
N GLU A 348 -14.09 15.31 -4.19
CA GLU A 348 -12.65 15.14 -4.22
C GLU A 348 -12.17 14.45 -2.95
N HIS A 349 -11.18 13.58 -3.10
CA HIS A 349 -10.45 13.02 -1.97
C HIS A 349 -8.95 12.90 -2.28
N THR A 350 -8.12 13.28 -1.31
CA THR A 350 -6.66 13.06 -1.33
C THR A 350 -6.33 12.02 -0.26
N PHE A 351 -5.78 10.89 -0.69
CA PHE A 351 -5.41 9.79 0.19
C PHE A 351 -4.19 10.21 1.01
N THR A 352 -4.35 10.39 2.31
CA THR A 352 -3.29 10.90 3.20
C THR A 352 -2.16 9.89 3.38
N ASP A 353 -2.49 8.60 3.42
CA ASP A 353 -1.52 7.53 3.53
C ASP A 353 -0.87 7.19 2.18
N ALA A 354 0.29 6.56 2.24
CA ALA A 354 0.98 6.05 1.07
C ALA A 354 0.14 4.97 0.36
N CYS A 355 -0.05 5.10 -0.96
CA CYS A 355 -0.75 4.09 -1.74
C CYS A 355 0.20 2.94 -2.07
N GLN A 356 -0.17 1.74 -1.64
CA GLN A 356 0.61 0.52 -1.76
C GLN A 356 0.55 -0.05 -3.18
N PRO A 357 1.64 -0.65 -3.69
CA PRO A 357 1.57 -1.49 -4.88
C PRO A 357 0.50 -2.58 -4.74
N LEU A 358 -0.15 -2.93 -5.86
CA LEU A 358 -1.19 -3.98 -5.95
C LEU A 358 -2.47 -3.72 -5.15
N ALA A 359 -2.56 -2.59 -4.46
CA ALA A 359 -3.77 -2.17 -3.78
C ALA A 359 -4.68 -1.39 -4.72
N ASN A 360 -5.98 -1.40 -4.39
CA ASN A 360 -7.00 -0.63 -5.09
C ASN A 360 -7.39 0.59 -4.25
N TYR A 361 -7.42 1.74 -4.90
CA TYR A 361 -7.88 3.00 -4.30
C TYR A 361 -8.97 3.57 -5.16
N GLY A 362 -9.95 4.24 -4.56
CA GLY A 362 -11.03 4.78 -5.33
C GLY A 362 -12.09 5.53 -4.56
N ILE A 363 -13.08 5.97 -5.32
CA ILE A 363 -14.30 6.60 -4.82
C ILE A 363 -15.49 5.78 -5.32
N SER A 364 -16.33 5.32 -4.41
CA SER A 364 -17.59 4.63 -4.70
C SER A 364 -18.75 5.62 -4.75
N ILE A 365 -19.73 5.30 -5.59
CA ILE A 365 -20.85 6.17 -5.95
C ILE A 365 -22.14 5.36 -5.79
N ALA A 366 -23.08 5.89 -5.02
CA ALA A 366 -24.47 5.43 -4.97
C ALA A 366 -25.35 6.47 -5.67
N TRP A 367 -26.04 6.04 -6.73
CA TRP A 367 -26.94 6.86 -7.55
C TRP A 367 -28.40 6.80 -7.12
#